data_AF-A0A7Y2MNJ9-F1
#
_entry.id   AF-A0A7Y2MNJ9-F1
#
_cell.length_a   1.000
_cell.length_b   1.000
_cell.length_c   1.000
_cell.angle_alpha   90.00
_cell.angle_beta   90.00
_cell.angle_gamma   90.00
#
_symmetry.space_group_name_H-M   'P 1'
#
loop_
_entity.id
_entity.type
_entity.pdbx_description
1 polymer ?
#
loop_
_entity_poly.entity_id
_entity_poly.type
_entity_poly.pdbx_seq_one_letter_code
_entity_poly.pdbx_strand_id
1 'polypeptide(L)'
;MAQLNWTYFSLTGRPYSIDMYHGEESGHLMLIINNAIIMIKFNQKKPEKYSFLIEHQMLELDISQDNNDYKYTVTPQPLNWDIEPEKTFDKHFWIPLSIIILLLSCGVVIFN
;
A
#
# COMPACT_ATOMS: atom_id res chain seq x y z
N MET A 1 -14.80 -21.93 6.29
CA MET A 1 -14.52 -20.59 6.88
C MET A 1 -13.19 -20.68 7.60
N ALA A 2 -12.23 -19.83 7.24
CA ALA A 2 -10.90 -19.81 7.84
C ALA A 2 -10.69 -18.53 8.64
N GLN A 3 -10.09 -18.65 9.83
CA GLN A 3 -9.59 -17.53 10.61
C GLN A 3 -8.16 -17.86 11.03
N LEU A 4 -7.20 -17.02 10.65
CA LEU A 4 -5.78 -17.21 10.92
C LEU A 4 -5.18 -15.96 11.54
N ASN A 5 -4.14 -16.17 12.35
CA ASN A 5 -3.34 -15.13 12.96
C ASN A 5 -1.85 -15.38 12.68
N TRP A 6 -1.12 -14.33 12.38
CA TRP A 6 0.34 -14.32 12.33
C TRP A 6 0.89 -13.19 13.19
N THR A 7 2.04 -13.42 13.82
CA THR A 7 2.84 -12.35 14.41
C THR A 7 4.00 -12.03 13.50
N TYR A 8 4.10 -10.77 13.07
CA TYR A 8 5.18 -10.25 12.25
C TYR A 8 6.03 -9.27 13.05
N PHE A 9 7.36 -9.40 13.00
CA PHE A 9 8.29 -8.44 13.59
C PHE A 9 8.82 -7.52 12.48
N SER A 10 8.60 -6.20 12.64
CA SER A 10 9.11 -5.22 11.69
C SER A 10 10.64 -5.12 11.73
N LEU A 11 11.22 -4.36 10.79
CA LEU A 11 12.66 -4.07 10.75
C LEU A 11 13.15 -3.33 12.01
N THR A 12 12.26 -2.64 12.71
CA THR A 12 12.56 -1.98 14.00
C THR A 12 12.41 -2.92 15.20
N GLY A 13 12.02 -4.18 14.98
CA GLY A 13 11.77 -5.18 16.02
C GLY A 13 10.40 -5.06 16.68
N ARG A 14 9.51 -4.18 16.20
CA ARG A 14 8.16 -4.02 16.75
C ARG A 14 7.26 -5.19 16.28
N PRO A 15 6.54 -5.86 17.18
CA PRO A 15 5.59 -6.89 16.80
C PRO A 15 4.28 -6.29 16.25
N TYR A 16 3.71 -6.96 15.25
CA TYR A 16 2.42 -6.69 14.65
C TYR A 16 1.59 -7.97 14.61
N SER A 17 0.35 -7.91 15.07
CA SER A 17 -0.64 -8.98 14.89
C SER A 17 -1.30 -8.80 13.53
N ILE A 18 -1.29 -9.85 12.72
CA ILE A 18 -1.96 -9.91 11.42
C ILE A 18 -3.05 -10.97 11.55
N ASP A 19 -4.31 -10.53 11.57
CA ASP A 19 -5.48 -11.38 11.64
C ASP A 19 -6.20 -11.40 10.29
N MET A 20 -6.58 -12.59 9.83
CA MET A 20 -7.27 -12.79 8.57
C MET A 20 -8.51 -13.63 8.78
N TYR A 21 -9.61 -13.20 8.15
CA TYR A 21 -10.85 -13.93 8.07
C TYR A 21 -11.20 -14.17 6.61
N HIS A 22 -11.49 -15.42 6.23
CA HIS A 22 -11.94 -15.78 4.89
C HIS A 22 -13.18 -16.68 4.95
N GLY A 23 -14.31 -16.12 4.55
CA GLY A 23 -15.56 -16.83 4.38
C GLY A 23 -15.65 -17.50 3.01
N GLU A 24 -15.05 -18.67 2.85
CA GLU A 24 -14.90 -19.42 1.58
C GLU A 24 -16.15 -19.48 0.69
N GLU A 25 -17.32 -19.78 1.26
CA GLU A 25 -18.58 -19.82 0.48
C GLU A 25 -19.03 -18.41 0.04
N SER A 26 -18.92 -17.47 0.97
CA SER A 26 -19.38 -16.09 0.83
C SER A 26 -18.42 -15.21 0.00
N GLY A 27 -17.16 -15.61 -0.13
CA GLY A 27 -16.07 -14.83 -0.73
C GLY A 27 -15.62 -13.61 0.08
N HIS A 28 -16.03 -13.47 1.34
CA HIS A 28 -15.62 -12.35 2.18
C HIS A 28 -14.22 -12.60 2.74
N LEU A 29 -13.26 -11.76 2.39
CA LEU A 29 -11.92 -11.72 2.96
C LEU A 29 -11.75 -10.42 3.76
N MET A 30 -11.22 -10.53 4.97
CA MET A 30 -10.87 -9.39 5.81
C MET A 30 -9.44 -9.58 6.33
N LEU A 31 -8.65 -8.51 6.28
CA LEU A 31 -7.31 -8.46 6.84
C LEU A 31 -7.24 -7.34 7.87
N ILE A 32 -6.76 -7.66 9.06
CA ILE A 32 -6.74 -6.80 10.24
C ILE A 32 -5.29 -6.77 10.74
N ILE A 33 -4.76 -5.60 11.03
CA ILE A 33 -3.43 -5.43 11.62
C ILE A 33 -3.58 -4.65 12.91
N ASN A 34 -3.11 -5.21 14.04
CA ASN A 34 -3.24 -4.59 15.36
C ASN A 34 -4.65 -4.05 15.63
N ASN A 35 -5.66 -4.88 15.37
CA ASN A 35 -7.08 -4.56 15.54
C ASN A 35 -7.67 -3.49 14.58
N ALA A 36 -6.89 -2.99 13.61
CA ALA A 36 -7.38 -2.11 12.55
C ALA A 36 -7.63 -2.90 11.26
N ILE A 37 -8.84 -2.79 10.69
CA ILE A 37 -9.14 -3.40 9.40
C ILE A 37 -8.39 -2.63 8.30
N ILE A 38 -7.52 -3.31 7.57
CA ILE A 38 -6.73 -2.71 6.48
C ILE A 38 -7.25 -3.12 5.09
N MET A 39 -7.98 -4.23 4.99
CA MET A 39 -8.50 -4.72 3.72
C MET A 39 -9.80 -5.49 3.91
N ILE A 40 -10.76 -5.25 3.01
CA ILE A 40 -11.98 -6.05 2.86
C ILE A 40 -12.17 -6.37 1.38
N LYS A 41 -12.45 -7.63 1.05
CA LYS A 41 -12.87 -8.09 -0.29
C LYS A 41 -14.13 -8.93 -0.14
N PHE A 42 -15.07 -8.80 -1.08
CA PHE A 42 -16.39 -9.45 -1.00
C PHE A 42 -16.59 -10.60 -1.98
N ASN A 43 -15.63 -10.85 -2.88
CA ASN A 43 -15.75 -11.88 -3.90
C ASN A 43 -14.43 -12.64 -4.11
N GLN A 44 -13.72 -12.91 -3.02
CA GLN A 44 -12.49 -13.68 -3.05
C GLN A 44 -12.82 -15.17 -3.11
N LYS A 45 -12.79 -15.74 -4.32
CA LYS A 45 -13.10 -17.16 -4.57
C LYS A 45 -12.03 -17.87 -5.39
N LYS A 46 -11.00 -17.15 -5.80
CA LYS A 46 -9.92 -17.64 -6.65
C LYS A 46 -8.60 -17.33 -5.96
N PRO A 47 -7.55 -18.12 -6.21
CA PRO A 47 -6.22 -17.77 -5.76
C PRO A 47 -5.83 -16.35 -6.19
N GLU A 48 -5.40 -15.54 -5.24
CA GLU A 48 -4.99 -14.16 -5.48
C GLU A 48 -3.97 -13.75 -4.42
N LYS A 49 -3.09 -12.81 -4.77
CA LYS A 49 -2.08 -12.21 -3.90
C LYS A 49 -2.49 -10.80 -3.54
N TYR A 50 -2.32 -10.45 -2.27
CA TYR A 50 -2.65 -9.13 -1.75
C TYR A 50 -1.47 -8.52 -1.04
N SER A 51 -1.00 -7.39 -1.54
CA SER A 51 0.10 -6.66 -0.91
C SER A 51 -0.42 -5.63 0.08
N PHE A 52 0.26 -5.51 1.21
CA PHE A 52 -0.04 -4.51 2.25
C PHE A 52 1.25 -4.09 2.96
N LEU A 53 1.26 -2.87 3.51
CA LEU A 53 2.43 -2.30 4.18
C LEU A 53 2.30 -2.41 5.69
N ILE A 54 3.41 -2.81 6.33
CA ILE A 54 3.65 -2.62 7.76
C ILE A 54 4.88 -1.74 7.90
N GLU A 55 4.70 -0.53 8.43
CA GLU A 55 5.73 0.52 8.44
C GLU A 55 6.27 0.78 7.02
N HIS A 56 7.53 0.42 6.77
CA HIS A 56 8.22 0.60 5.49
C HIS A 56 8.45 -0.73 4.76
N GLN A 57 7.88 -1.83 5.26
CA GLN A 57 8.04 -3.16 4.68
C GLN A 57 6.74 -3.58 3.98
N MET A 58 6.84 -3.97 2.72
CA MET A 58 5.75 -4.60 1.98
C MET A 58 5.65 -6.08 2.38
N LEU A 59 4.45 -6.53 2.71
CA LEU A 59 4.11 -7.92 2.91
C LEU A 59 3.09 -8.34 1.86
N GLU A 60 3.09 -9.63 1.51
CA GLU A 60 2.12 -10.24 0.61
C GLU A 60 1.37 -11.34 1.35
N LEU A 61 0.03 -11.30 1.28
CA LEU A 61 -0.84 -12.42 1.58
C LEU A 61 -1.08 -13.18 0.27
N ASP A 62 -0.54 -14.39 0.18
CA ASP A 62 -0.79 -15.32 -0.91
C ASP A 62 -1.89 -16.30 -0.49
N ILE A 63 -3.02 -16.26 -1.21
CA ILE A 63 -4.10 -17.23 -1.09
C ILE A 63 -3.97 -18.18 -2.27
N SER A 64 -3.59 -19.42 -2.00
CA SER A 64 -3.48 -20.49 -2.98
C SER A 64 -4.55 -21.56 -2.72
N GLN A 65 -4.84 -22.39 -3.72
CA GLN A 65 -5.81 -23.48 -3.60
C GLN A 65 -5.13 -24.80 -3.93
N ASP A 66 -5.24 -25.79 -3.05
CA ASP A 66 -4.74 -27.16 -3.23
C ASP A 66 -5.86 -28.14 -2.92
N ASN A 67 -6.21 -29.01 -3.88
CA ASN A 67 -7.23 -30.05 -3.74
C ASN A 67 -8.54 -29.59 -3.06
N ASN A 68 -9.06 -28.44 -3.48
CA ASN A 68 -10.27 -27.78 -2.96
C ASN A 68 -10.12 -27.01 -1.64
N ASP A 69 -8.99 -27.09 -0.95
CA ASP A 69 -8.69 -26.34 0.26
C ASP A 69 -7.88 -25.08 -0.05
N TYR A 70 -8.06 -24.03 0.76
CA TYR A 70 -7.27 -22.81 0.66
C TYR A 70 -6.05 -22.87 1.57
N LYS A 71 -4.91 -22.40 1.06
CA LYS A 71 -3.68 -22.18 1.82
C LYS A 71 -3.34 -20.70 1.81
N TYR A 72 -3.04 -20.19 3.01
CA TYR A 72 -2.76 -18.79 3.26
C TYR A 72 -1.34 -18.64 3.74
N THR A 73 -0.56 -17.79 3.07
CA THR A 73 0.83 -17.55 3.42
C THR A 73 1.09 -16.05 3.44
N VAL A 74 1.71 -15.55 4.51
CA VAL A 74 2.15 -14.16 4.61
C VAL A 74 3.66 -14.11 4.47
N THR A 75 4.18 -13.42 3.48
CA THR A 75 5.62 -13.29 3.22
C THR A 75 6.04 -11.83 3.13
N PRO A 76 7.13 -11.41 3.82
CA PRO A 76 7.75 -10.13 3.56
C PRO A 76 8.36 -10.14 2.16
N GLN A 77 8.12 -9.10 1.39
CA GLN A 77 8.69 -8.93 0.06
C GLN A 77 10.08 -8.30 0.15
N PRO A 78 11.01 -8.61 -0.77
CA PRO A 78 12.29 -7.91 -0.80
C PRO A 78 12.07 -6.41 -0.97
N LEU A 79 12.79 -5.59 -0.20
CA LEU A 79 12.84 -4.15 -0.40
C LEU A 79 13.45 -3.88 -1.77
N ASN A 80 12.67 -3.32 -2.68
CA ASN A 80 13.21 -2.79 -3.92
C ASN A 80 13.90 -1.46 -3.61
N TRP A 81 15.23 -1.41 -3.73
CA TRP A 81 16.02 -0.20 -3.49
C TRP A 81 16.04 0.74 -4.70
N ASP A 82 15.55 0.27 -5.85
CA ASP A 82 15.34 1.09 -7.04
C ASP A 82 14.03 1.90 -6.92
N ILE A 83 13.89 2.62 -5.80
CA ILE A 83 12.89 3.67 -5.69
C ILE A 83 13.40 4.79 -6.59
N GLU A 84 12.90 4.89 -7.82
CA GLU A 84 13.06 6.13 -8.56
C GLU A 84 12.56 7.24 -7.63
N PRO A 85 13.42 8.22 -7.26
CA PRO A 85 12.97 9.30 -6.41
C PRO A 85 11.73 9.89 -7.07
N GLU A 86 10.68 10.09 -6.28
CA GLU A 86 9.51 10.81 -6.76
C GLU A 86 10.02 12.04 -7.50
N LYS A 87 9.54 12.28 -8.73
CA LYS A 87 9.83 13.50 -9.48
C LYS A 87 9.14 14.66 -8.75
N THR A 88 9.70 15.00 -7.60
CA THR A 88 9.40 16.20 -6.86
C THR A 88 9.78 17.37 -7.75
N PHE A 89 9.15 18.51 -7.51
CA PHE A 89 9.50 19.73 -8.20
C PHE A 89 10.98 20.01 -8.00
N ASP A 90 11.77 19.76 -9.06
CA ASP A 90 13.21 20.01 -9.08
C ASP A 90 13.50 21.45 -8.65
N LYS A 91 14.75 21.70 -8.22
CA LYS A 91 15.23 23.02 -7.76
C LYS A 91 14.87 24.19 -8.71
N HIS A 92 14.61 23.90 -9.99
CA HIS A 92 14.24 24.86 -11.03
C HIS A 92 12.74 25.13 -11.18
N PHE A 93 11.87 24.55 -10.36
CA PHE A 93 10.43 24.82 -10.41
C PHE A 93 10.06 26.31 -10.25
N TRP A 94 10.89 27.07 -9.52
CA TRP A 94 10.68 28.49 -9.31
C TRP A 94 10.90 29.36 -10.56
N ILE A 95 11.62 28.86 -11.57
CA ILE A 95 11.94 29.61 -12.79
C ILE A 95 10.67 29.97 -13.58
N PRO A 96 9.81 29.01 -14.01
CA PRO A 96 8.57 29.35 -14.72
C PRO A 96 7.63 30.21 -13.86
N LEU A 97 7.56 29.96 -12.54
CA LEU A 97 6.74 30.76 -11.63
C LEU A 97 7.22 32.23 -11.58
N SER A 98 8.54 32.45 -11.52
CA SER A 98 9.13 33.80 -11.50
C SER A 98 8.85 34.58 -12.79
N ILE A 99 8.85 33.91 -13.95
CA ILE A 99 8.53 34.53 -15.25
C ILE A 99 7.07 34.98 -15.30
N ILE A 100 6.15 34.14 -14.83
CA ILE A 100 4.71 34.48 -14.80
C ILE A 100 4.45 35.69 -13.91
N ILE A 101 5.04 35.72 -12.71
CA ILE A 101 4.90 36.84 -11.76
C ILE A 101 5.43 38.14 -12.39
N LEU A 102 6.55 38.08 -13.09
CA LEU A 102 7.17 39.25 -13.72
C LEU A 102 6.31 39.79 -14.87
N LEU A 103 5.73 38.93 -15.71
CA LEU A 103 4.81 39.32 -16.78
C LEU A 103 3.54 40.00 -16.23
N LEU A 104 2.95 39.46 -15.17
CA LEU A 104 1.79 40.06 -14.51
C LEU A 104 2.12 41.44 -13.93
N SER A 105 3.30 41.57 -13.31
CA SER A 105 3.76 42.84 -12.74
C SER A 105 3.99 43.91 -13.80
N CYS A 106 4.63 43.56 -14.92
CA CYS A 106 4.80 44.47 -16.06
C CYS A 106 3.46 44.86 -16.70
N GLY A 107 2.53 43.91 -16.84
CA GLY A 107 1.19 44.21 -17.35
C GLY A 107 0.49 45.26 -16.48
N VAL A 108 0.49 45.10 -15.16
CA VAL A 108 -0.11 46.08 -14.24
C VAL A 108 0.52 47.46 -14.37
N VAL A 109 1.84 47.57 -14.57
CA VAL A 109 2.53 48.87 -14.75
C VAL A 109 2.22 49.52 -16.10
N ILE A 110 1.97 48.74 -17.16
CA ILE A 110 1.65 49.27 -18.49
C ILE A 110 0.20 49.77 -18.58
N PHE A 111 -0.71 49.19 -17.79
CA PHE A 111 -2.14 49.52 -17.79
C PHE A 111 -2.58 50.52 -16.69
N ASN A 112 -1.64 51.09 -15.93
CA ASN A 112 -1.86 52.10 -14.89
C ASN A 112 -1.14 53.40 -15.27
#